data_AF-A0A3R6V3Z7-F1
#
_entry.id   AF-A0A3R6V3Z7-F1
#
_cell.length_a   1.000
_cell.length_b   1.000
_cell.length_c   1.000
_cell.angle_alpha   90.00
_cell.angle_beta   90.00
_cell.angle_gamma   90.00
#
_symmetry.space_group_name_H-M   'P 1'
#
loop_
_entity.id
_entity.type
_entity.pdbx_description
1 polymer ?
#
loop_
_entity_poly.entity_id
_entity_poly.type
_entity_poly.pdbx_seq_one_letter_code
_entity_poly.pdbx_strand_id
1 'polypeptide(L)'
;MRRHFPICTAMALKLRHETQVPSFSGSLDMLKLFSAEVMQMSQAIQKQLEALERKEQAWDELQRRIQGNTVAAAHTITLDVGGVLFKTSKQTLLRVEGTYFHAMLGAGCWQPNGPGNTYFLDLDPTHFDRVMTYLRTDVLSFDGLSVWECRQLRATLDYLNILTPRDLAASSPSKKQDVPQWNPHACSLSLVLLNNNQTVRRSTGPARCMSNSVLGMESVDVFSIRLDVFPSTGNVLGKVFVGLAPSKGFGTYSYNPTGCGYYIELRHGTLHGQDGTWGKPYASGFDAGDIVTVRRCGGRIHFEKNDQELGAAFALDESSDAALFPAVCMTFFHATLTFVPGPDVGQA
;
A
#
# COMPACT_ATOMS: atom_id res chain seq x y z
N MET A 1 -86.37 55.07 -43.20
CA MET A 1 -85.14 54.25 -43.09
C MET A 1 -85.49 52.94 -42.38
N ARG A 2 -84.90 51.84 -42.86
CA ARG A 2 -84.87 50.45 -42.32
C ARG A 2 -84.56 50.43 -40.81
N ARG A 3 -84.84 49.43 -39.98
CA ARG A 3 -85.62 48.16 -39.90
C ARG A 3 -85.37 47.67 -38.45
N HIS A 4 -86.36 47.13 -37.72
CA HIS A 4 -86.30 45.80 -37.07
C HIS A 4 -87.49 45.55 -36.10
N PHE A 5 -88.03 44.34 -36.21
CA PHE A 5 -89.20 43.73 -35.53
C PHE A 5 -88.68 42.74 -34.42
N PRO A 6 -89.52 42.03 -33.63
CA PRO A 6 -89.47 41.88 -32.16
C PRO A 6 -89.49 40.38 -31.71
N ILE A 7 -89.91 40.10 -30.46
CA ILE A 7 -90.81 38.99 -29.99
C ILE A 7 -90.28 38.02 -28.90
N CYS A 8 -91.04 38.01 -27.78
CA CYS A 8 -91.49 36.97 -26.81
C CYS A 8 -90.47 36.03 -26.11
N THR A 9 -90.69 35.47 -24.90
CA THR A 9 -91.91 34.86 -24.31
C THR A 9 -91.71 34.61 -22.80
N ALA A 10 -92.80 34.51 -22.02
CA ALA A 10 -92.85 34.21 -20.59
C ALA A 10 -93.12 32.72 -20.28
N MET A 11 -92.69 32.22 -19.10
CA MET A 11 -93.39 31.18 -18.30
C MET A 11 -92.72 30.93 -16.93
N ALA A 12 -93.54 30.63 -15.91
CA ALA A 12 -93.18 30.38 -14.51
C ALA A 12 -93.32 28.90 -14.11
N LEU A 13 -92.58 28.38 -13.12
CA LEU A 13 -93.03 27.22 -12.32
C LEU A 13 -92.26 26.96 -10.99
N LYS A 14 -92.99 26.33 -10.07
CA LYS A 14 -92.88 26.15 -8.60
C LYS A 14 -91.69 25.32 -8.04
N LEU A 15 -91.37 25.63 -6.78
CA LEU A 15 -90.55 24.88 -5.81
C LEU A 15 -91.04 23.45 -5.51
N ARG A 16 -90.09 22.55 -5.23
CA ARG A 16 -90.29 21.39 -4.33
C ARG A 16 -88.98 21.10 -3.58
N HIS A 17 -89.06 20.97 -2.26
CA HIS A 17 -87.96 20.76 -1.32
C HIS A 17 -87.82 19.24 -1.07
N GLU A 18 -86.62 18.67 -1.21
CA GLU A 18 -86.28 17.33 -0.75
C GLU A 18 -85.19 17.42 0.32
N THR A 19 -85.49 16.86 1.50
CA THR A 19 -84.58 16.68 2.64
C THR A 19 -83.64 15.50 2.40
N GLN A 20 -82.33 15.74 2.43
CA GLN A 20 -81.29 14.73 2.24
C GLN A 20 -80.64 14.34 3.60
N VAL A 21 -80.60 13.04 3.88
CA VAL A 21 -79.98 12.44 5.08
C VAL A 21 -78.44 12.48 4.96
N PRO A 22 -77.65 12.68 6.03
CA PRO A 22 -76.19 12.84 5.92
C PRO A 22 -75.48 11.52 5.57
N SER A 23 -74.58 11.61 4.58
CA SER A 23 -73.78 10.50 4.04
C SER A 23 -72.66 10.05 4.98
N PHE A 24 -72.66 8.76 5.32
CA PHE A 24 -71.62 8.08 6.12
C PHE A 24 -70.28 7.90 5.36
N SER A 25 -70.26 8.18 4.05
CA SER A 25 -69.10 7.99 3.17
C SER A 25 -68.01 9.03 3.39
N GLY A 26 -68.38 10.30 3.67
CA GLY A 26 -67.41 11.38 3.85
C GLY A 26 -66.52 11.19 5.08
N SER A 27 -67.05 10.56 6.13
CA SER A 27 -66.32 10.30 7.38
C SER A 27 -65.22 9.25 7.20
N LEU A 28 -65.42 8.25 6.35
CA LEU A 28 -64.45 7.19 6.06
C LEU A 28 -63.27 7.73 5.23
N ASP A 29 -63.56 8.59 4.25
CA ASP A 29 -62.53 9.18 3.38
C ASP A 29 -61.67 10.20 4.13
N MET A 30 -62.26 10.98 5.03
CA MET A 30 -61.51 11.83 5.97
C MET A 30 -60.58 11.03 6.89
N LEU A 31 -61.01 9.85 7.35
CA LEU A 31 -60.20 8.97 8.20
C LEU A 31 -59.00 8.38 7.44
N LYS A 32 -59.17 8.07 6.15
CA LYS A 32 -58.08 7.59 5.27
C LYS A 32 -57.06 8.68 4.96
N LEU A 33 -57.53 9.91 4.73
CA LEU A 33 -56.65 11.06 4.54
C LEU A 33 -55.80 11.33 5.78
N PHE A 34 -56.44 11.32 6.95
CA PHE A 34 -55.73 11.52 8.22
C PHE A 34 -54.73 10.40 8.52
N SER A 35 -55.07 9.14 8.22
CA SER A 35 -54.12 8.03 8.42
C SER A 35 -52.91 8.11 7.46
N ALA A 36 -53.11 8.55 6.22
CA ALA A 36 -52.04 8.78 5.27
C ALA A 36 -51.10 9.91 5.70
N GLU A 37 -51.64 11.02 6.18
CA GLU A 37 -50.85 12.14 6.73
C GLU A 37 -50.05 11.71 7.97
N VAL A 38 -50.67 10.98 8.89
CA VAL A 38 -49.99 10.44 10.07
C VAL A 38 -48.87 9.46 9.68
N MET A 39 -49.09 8.61 8.67
CA MET A 39 -48.05 7.72 8.15
C MET A 39 -46.89 8.49 7.51
N GLN A 40 -47.17 9.52 6.71
CA GLN A 40 -46.13 10.35 6.10
C GLN A 40 -45.32 11.10 7.15
N MET A 41 -45.99 11.64 8.16
CA MET A 41 -45.32 12.33 9.28
C MET A 41 -44.46 11.36 10.09
N SER A 42 -44.96 10.16 10.37
CA SER A 42 -44.20 9.09 11.04
C SER A 42 -42.93 8.72 10.25
N GLN A 43 -43.05 8.54 8.93
CA GLN A 43 -41.89 8.25 8.06
C GLN A 43 -40.89 9.41 8.02
N ALA A 44 -41.37 10.65 8.01
CA ALA A 44 -40.51 11.83 8.03
C ALA A 44 -39.74 11.94 9.35
N ILE A 45 -40.42 11.70 10.48
CA ILE A 45 -39.82 11.66 11.82
C ILE A 45 -38.76 10.55 11.90
N GLN A 46 -39.06 9.36 11.37
CA GLN A 46 -38.12 8.24 11.37
C GLN A 46 -36.83 8.57 10.60
N LYS A 47 -36.95 9.19 9.41
CA LYS A 47 -35.78 9.63 8.63
C LYS A 47 -34.96 10.71 9.35
N GLN A 48 -35.62 11.61 10.07
CA GLN A 48 -34.94 12.64 10.85
C GLN A 48 -34.18 12.05 12.03
N LEU A 49 -34.77 11.05 12.73
CA LEU A 49 -34.11 10.29 13.79
C LEU A 49 -32.85 9.60 13.29
N GLU A 50 -32.93 8.86 12.17
CA GLU A 50 -31.76 8.19 11.57
C GLU A 50 -30.67 9.18 11.12
N ALA A 51 -31.05 10.39 10.69
CA ALA A 51 -30.10 11.43 10.32
C ALA A 51 -29.44 12.06 11.56
N LEU A 52 -30.17 12.20 12.67
CA LEU A 52 -29.65 12.68 13.94
C LEU A 52 -28.69 11.66 14.55
N GLU A 53 -29.06 10.38 14.59
CA GLU A 53 -28.19 9.31 15.10
C GLU A 53 -26.86 9.25 14.33
N ARG A 54 -26.88 9.36 13.00
CA ARG A 54 -25.65 9.41 12.20
C ARG A 54 -24.78 10.63 12.52
N LYS A 55 -25.42 11.78 12.74
CA LYS A 55 -24.70 13.02 13.12
C LYS A 55 -24.11 12.89 14.52
N GLU A 56 -24.83 12.29 15.45
CA GLU A 56 -24.37 12.02 16.82
C GLU A 56 -23.17 11.08 16.81
N GLN A 57 -23.24 9.96 16.07
CA GLN A 57 -22.10 9.05 15.90
C GLN A 57 -20.87 9.74 15.30
N ALA A 58 -21.06 10.59 14.29
CA ALA A 58 -19.99 11.35 13.68
C ALA A 58 -19.41 12.40 14.64
N TRP A 59 -20.26 13.03 15.46
CA TRP A 59 -19.84 13.99 16.47
C TRP A 59 -19.06 13.32 17.60
N ASP A 60 -19.51 12.16 18.08
CA ASP A 60 -18.82 11.39 19.11
C ASP A 60 -17.46 10.89 18.64
N GLU A 61 -17.35 10.43 17.38
CA GLU A 61 -16.08 10.07 16.76
C GLU A 61 -15.13 11.26 16.68
N LEU A 62 -15.63 12.43 16.26
CA LEU A 62 -14.84 13.67 16.20
C LEU A 62 -14.39 14.09 17.60
N GLN A 63 -15.29 14.05 18.58
CA GLN A 63 -14.99 14.40 19.98
C GLN A 63 -13.95 13.44 20.56
N ARG A 64 -14.00 12.14 20.22
CA ARG A 64 -12.97 11.16 20.63
C ARG A 64 -11.61 11.46 19.99
N ARG A 65 -11.58 11.87 18.71
CA ARG A 65 -10.35 12.31 18.02
C ARG A 65 -9.77 13.58 18.64
N ILE A 66 -10.62 14.56 18.94
CA ILE A 66 -10.21 15.81 19.60
C ILE A 66 -9.65 15.48 20.99
N GLN A 67 -10.33 14.65 21.77
CA GLN A 67 -9.87 14.22 23.09
C GLN A 67 -8.54 13.45 23.02
N GLY A 68 -8.37 12.57 22.02
CA GLY A 68 -7.09 11.89 21.77
C GLY A 68 -5.95 12.87 21.45
N ASN A 69 -6.22 13.87 20.61
CA ASN A 69 -5.25 14.91 20.27
C ASN A 69 -4.91 15.83 21.45
N THR A 70 -5.86 16.15 22.34
CA THR A 70 -5.59 16.98 23.53
C THR A 70 -4.75 16.23 24.58
N VAL A 71 -4.97 14.92 24.78
CA VAL A 71 -4.11 14.08 25.63
C VAL A 71 -2.71 13.93 25.04
N ALA A 72 -2.60 13.76 23.72
CA ALA A 72 -1.32 13.75 23.02
C ALA A 72 -0.58 15.09 23.13
N ALA A 73 -1.31 16.21 23.11
CA ALA A 73 -0.75 17.54 23.28
C ALA A 73 -0.15 17.76 24.68
N ALA A 74 -0.72 17.16 25.73
CA ALA A 74 -0.19 17.23 27.09
C ALA A 74 1.16 16.50 27.26
N HIS A 75 1.49 15.57 26.37
CA HIS A 75 2.74 14.80 26.37
C HIS A 75 3.64 15.14 25.16
N THR A 76 3.58 16.40 24.72
CA THR A 76 4.42 16.89 23.62
C THR A 76 5.88 16.99 24.07
N ILE A 77 6.75 16.36 23.30
CA ILE A 77 8.20 16.44 23.39
C ILE A 77 8.72 17.29 22.23
N THR A 78 9.72 18.12 22.52
CA THR A 78 10.43 18.89 21.50
C THR A 78 11.79 18.26 21.24
N LEU A 79 12.08 17.91 20.00
CA LEU A 79 13.36 17.41 19.53
C LEU A 79 14.09 18.54 18.82
N ASP A 80 15.34 18.79 19.18
CA ASP A 80 16.24 19.70 18.50
C ASP A 80 17.22 18.86 17.66
N VAL A 81 17.06 18.90 16.35
CA VAL A 81 17.82 18.10 15.38
C VAL A 81 18.76 19.04 14.64
N GLY A 82 20.03 19.05 15.02
CA GLY A 82 21.04 19.91 14.38
C GLY A 82 20.68 21.41 14.40
N GLY A 83 19.87 21.87 15.36
CA GLY A 83 19.37 23.24 15.48
C GLY A 83 17.93 23.46 14.98
N VAL A 84 17.27 22.45 14.41
CA VAL A 84 15.87 22.54 13.93
C VAL A 84 14.93 21.85 14.92
N LEU A 85 13.91 22.59 15.37
CA LEU A 85 12.96 22.12 16.38
C LEU A 85 11.79 21.34 15.74
N PHE A 86 11.70 20.06 16.07
CA PHE A 86 10.58 19.18 15.73
C PHE A 86 9.73 18.90 16.97
N LYS A 87 8.41 19.05 16.86
CA LYS A 87 7.47 18.74 17.95
C LYS A 87 6.70 17.46 17.66
N THR A 88 6.61 16.59 18.65
CA THR A 88 5.91 15.31 18.54
C THR A 88 5.43 14.82 19.89
N SER A 89 4.54 13.83 19.92
CA SER A 89 4.09 13.24 21.19
C SER A 89 5.06 12.15 21.66
N LYS A 90 5.20 11.97 22.99
CA LYS A 90 5.95 10.84 23.56
C LYS A 90 5.47 9.48 23.03
N GLN A 91 4.16 9.33 22.82
CA GLN A 91 3.56 8.11 22.29
C GLN A 91 4.05 7.80 20.86
N THR A 92 4.21 8.81 20.02
CA THR A 92 4.74 8.64 18.65
C THR A 92 6.18 8.14 18.67
N LEU A 93 7.00 8.63 19.59
CA LEU A 93 8.40 8.21 19.74
C LEU A 93 8.55 6.80 20.34
N LEU A 94 7.61 6.39 21.20
CA LEU A 94 7.58 5.05 21.80
C LEU A 94 6.83 4.02 20.95
N ARG A 95 6.20 4.42 19.84
CA ARG A 95 5.36 3.55 19.02
C ARG A 95 6.15 2.43 18.34
N VAL A 96 7.40 2.70 17.97
CA VAL A 96 8.28 1.72 17.31
C VAL A 96 9.27 1.21 18.34
N GLU A 97 9.04 -0.02 18.81
CA GLU A 97 9.90 -0.70 19.78
C GLU A 97 11.30 -0.95 19.19
N GLY A 98 12.33 -0.90 20.04
CA GLY A 98 13.72 -1.12 19.63
C GLY A 98 14.42 0.09 19.03
N THR A 99 13.69 1.16 18.68
CA THR A 99 14.32 2.41 18.20
C THR A 99 15.12 3.11 19.31
N TYR A 100 16.06 3.97 18.91
CA TYR A 100 16.84 4.82 19.80
C TYR A 100 15.93 5.61 20.74
N PHE A 101 14.81 6.13 20.24
CA PHE A 101 13.82 6.84 21.06
C PHE A 101 13.16 5.93 22.10
N HIS A 102 12.81 4.69 21.73
CA HIS A 102 12.26 3.72 22.66
C HIS A 102 13.24 3.35 23.77
N ALA A 103 14.51 3.08 23.43
CA ALA A 103 15.54 2.77 24.41
C ALA A 103 15.81 3.95 25.36
N MET A 104 15.94 5.16 24.81
CA MET A 104 16.32 6.36 25.57
C MET A 104 15.18 6.92 26.43
N LEU A 105 13.95 6.99 25.91
CA LEU A 105 12.77 7.45 26.66
C LEU A 105 12.20 6.36 27.57
N GLY A 106 12.34 5.08 27.20
CA GLY A 106 11.90 3.93 27.98
C GLY A 106 12.80 3.65 29.18
N ALA A 107 14.12 3.78 29.03
CA ALA A 107 15.07 3.61 30.14
C ALA A 107 15.13 4.82 31.09
N GLY A 108 14.48 5.95 30.75
CA GLY A 108 14.53 7.17 31.56
C GLY A 108 15.90 7.85 31.60
N CYS A 109 16.84 7.40 30.77
CA CYS A 109 18.21 7.94 30.69
C CYS A 109 18.27 9.25 29.89
N TRP A 110 17.26 9.54 29.06
CA TRP A 110 17.20 10.80 28.34
C TRP A 110 16.53 11.86 29.19
N GLN A 111 17.34 12.80 29.68
CA GLN A 111 16.85 14.00 30.34
C GLN A 111 16.83 15.15 29.32
N PRO A 112 15.89 16.08 29.42
CA PRO A 112 15.86 17.25 28.55
C PRO A 112 17.07 18.15 28.82
N ASN A 113 17.75 18.56 27.76
CA ASN A 113 19.02 19.29 27.84
C ASN A 113 18.85 20.81 27.72
N GLY A 114 17.62 21.30 27.50
CA GLY A 114 17.33 22.71 27.26
C GLY A 114 15.97 23.20 27.78
N PRO A 115 15.69 24.51 27.61
CA PRO A 115 14.47 25.14 28.10
C PRO A 115 13.23 24.56 27.42
N GLY A 116 12.25 24.10 28.20
CA GLY A 116 10.98 23.61 27.68
C GLY A 116 10.96 22.12 27.31
N ASN A 117 11.74 21.28 28.00
CA ASN A 117 11.76 19.82 27.80
C ASN A 117 12.25 19.43 26.38
N THR A 118 13.29 20.11 25.91
CA THR A 118 13.90 19.88 24.59
C THR A 118 14.98 18.80 24.67
N TYR A 119 15.00 17.93 23.66
CA TYR A 119 15.98 16.85 23.53
C TYR A 119 16.83 17.06 22.30
N PHE A 120 18.15 17.15 22.49
CA PHE A 120 19.08 17.42 21.41
C PHE A 120 19.51 16.13 20.70
N LEU A 121 19.55 16.19 19.37
CA LEU A 121 20.01 15.17 18.44
C LEU A 121 21.01 15.82 17.49
N ASP A 122 22.24 15.32 17.51
CA ASP A 122 23.30 15.76 16.59
C ASP A 122 23.16 15.06 15.23
N LEU A 123 22.07 15.39 14.53
CA LEU A 123 21.70 14.82 13.24
C LEU A 123 21.37 15.94 12.26
N ASP A 124 21.51 15.64 10.97
CA ASP A 124 21.15 16.59 9.92
C ASP A 124 19.61 16.70 9.79
N PRO A 125 19.06 17.92 9.80
CA PRO A 125 17.61 18.11 9.79
C PRO A 125 16.97 17.97 8.41
N THR A 126 17.73 17.94 7.31
CA THR A 126 17.21 18.13 5.95
C THR A 126 16.17 17.08 5.53
N HIS A 127 16.32 15.84 5.99
CA HIS A 127 15.38 14.73 5.68
C HIS A 127 14.72 14.14 6.92
N PHE A 128 14.81 14.83 8.05
CA PHE A 128 14.27 14.33 9.32
C PHE A 128 12.74 14.34 9.35
N ASP A 129 12.10 15.12 8.48
CA ASP A 129 10.66 15.10 8.23
C ASP A 129 10.15 13.71 7.79
N ARG A 130 10.93 12.98 6.99
CA ARG A 130 10.62 11.62 6.54
C ARG A 130 10.69 10.62 7.68
N VAL A 131 11.70 10.75 8.55
CA VAL A 131 11.82 9.96 9.78
C VAL A 131 10.61 10.20 10.69
N MET A 132 10.23 11.46 10.88
CA MET A 132 9.07 11.83 11.68
C MET A 132 7.76 11.30 11.09
N THR A 133 7.65 11.27 9.77
CA THR A 133 6.50 10.67 9.07
C THR A 133 6.46 9.17 9.32
N TYR A 134 7.59 8.47 9.18
CA TYR A 134 7.71 7.05 9.49
C TYR A 134 7.26 6.73 10.93
N LEU A 135 7.72 7.48 11.94
CA LEU A 135 7.29 7.26 13.33
C LEU A 135 5.78 7.49 13.55
N ARG A 136 5.12 8.28 12.69
CA ARG A 136 3.67 8.55 12.77
C ARG A 136 2.82 7.57 11.97
N THR A 137 3.28 7.12 10.81
CA THR A 137 2.47 6.36 9.85
C THR A 137 2.99 4.96 9.56
N ASP A 138 4.21 4.63 10.00
CA ASP A 138 4.95 3.42 9.64
C ASP A 138 5.30 3.34 8.14
N VAL A 139 5.32 4.49 7.46
CA VAL A 139 5.65 4.61 6.03
C VAL A 139 6.92 5.43 5.87
N LEU A 140 7.96 4.80 5.31
CA LEU A 140 9.21 5.45 4.96
C LEU A 140 9.26 5.65 3.45
N SER A 141 9.64 6.86 3.00
CA SER A 141 9.72 7.19 1.58
C SER A 141 11.11 7.73 1.22
N PHE A 142 11.69 7.22 0.15
CA PHE A 142 12.90 7.74 -0.49
C PHE A 142 12.62 8.50 -1.79
N ASP A 143 11.33 8.75 -2.09
CA ASP A 143 10.94 9.35 -3.36
C ASP A 143 11.53 10.76 -3.55
N GLY A 144 11.96 11.06 -4.77
CA GLY A 144 12.57 12.35 -5.14
C GLY A 144 13.96 12.63 -4.56
N LEU A 145 14.58 11.67 -3.85
CA LEU A 145 15.93 11.84 -3.30
C LEU A 145 17.00 11.41 -4.30
N SER A 146 18.09 12.16 -4.34
CA SER A 146 19.32 11.77 -5.03
C SER A 146 20.03 10.63 -4.30
N VAL A 147 20.99 10.00 -4.99
CA VAL A 147 21.80 8.90 -4.41
C VAL A 147 22.52 9.32 -3.13
N TRP A 148 22.97 10.57 -3.04
CA TRP A 148 23.61 11.09 -1.83
C TRP A 148 22.56 11.24 -0.72
N GLU A 149 21.46 11.95 -0.96
CA GLU A 149 20.43 12.16 0.06
C GLU A 149 19.85 10.83 0.60
N CYS A 150 19.72 9.82 -0.25
CA CYS A 150 19.36 8.46 0.16
C CYS A 150 20.38 7.83 1.12
N ARG A 151 21.69 8.04 0.93
CA ARG A 151 22.72 7.55 1.86
C ARG A 151 22.69 8.33 3.18
N GLN A 152 22.45 9.64 3.12
CA GLN A 152 22.34 10.47 4.31
C GLN A 152 21.16 10.07 5.19
N LEU A 153 19.99 9.86 4.56
CA LEU A 153 18.79 9.40 5.25
C LEU A 153 19.00 8.00 5.86
N ARG A 154 19.67 7.09 5.15
CA ARG A 154 20.04 5.78 5.70
C ARG A 154 20.92 5.89 6.94
N ALA A 155 21.99 6.68 6.90
CA ALA A 155 22.85 6.89 8.06
C ALA A 155 22.08 7.47 9.27
N THR A 156 21.06 8.30 9.02
CA THR A 156 20.18 8.84 10.06
C THR A 156 19.27 7.76 10.66
N LEU A 157 18.69 6.88 9.83
CA LEU A 157 17.87 5.75 10.28
C LEU A 157 18.70 4.76 11.10
N ASP A 158 19.92 4.47 10.64
CA ASP A 158 20.87 3.60 11.34
C ASP A 158 21.20 4.15 12.73
N TYR A 159 21.53 5.45 12.84
CA TYR A 159 21.79 6.10 14.12
C TYR A 159 20.57 6.00 15.07
N LEU A 160 19.38 6.19 14.53
CA LEU A 160 18.14 6.13 15.30
C LEU A 160 17.67 4.70 15.60
N ASN A 161 18.44 3.70 15.18
CA ASN A 161 18.10 2.28 15.25
C ASN A 161 16.69 2.01 14.71
N ILE A 162 16.31 2.74 13.66
CA ILE A 162 15.05 2.53 12.95
C ILE A 162 15.34 1.45 11.92
N LEU A 163 14.99 0.21 12.27
CA LEU A 163 15.18 -0.92 11.40
C LEU A 163 14.26 -0.78 10.19
N THR A 164 14.85 -0.73 9.01
CA THR A 164 14.06 -0.91 7.79
C THR A 164 13.66 -2.38 7.68
N PRO A 165 12.58 -2.72 6.94
CA PRO A 165 12.19 -4.11 6.69
C PRO A 165 13.33 -4.99 6.15
N ARG A 166 14.29 -4.36 5.46
CA ARG A 166 15.53 -4.97 4.98
C ARG A 166 16.51 -5.35 6.09
N ASP A 167 16.61 -4.56 7.15
CA ASP A 167 17.50 -4.80 8.29
C ASP A 167 16.96 -5.90 9.22
N LEU A 168 15.63 -5.97 9.37
CA LEU A 168 14.97 -7.04 10.12
C LEU A 168 15.26 -8.42 9.51
N ALA A 169 15.31 -8.52 8.18
CA ALA A 169 15.66 -9.76 7.49
C ALA A 169 17.13 -10.18 7.70
N ALA A 170 18.05 -9.22 7.88
CA ALA A 170 19.46 -9.49 8.18
C ALA A 170 19.68 -9.95 9.64
N SER A 171 18.76 -9.60 10.56
CA SER A 171 18.86 -9.93 11.99
C SER A 171 18.34 -11.32 12.39
N SER A 172 17.72 -12.07 11.45
CA SER A 172 17.29 -13.46 11.70
C SER A 172 18.50 -14.38 11.92
N PRO A 173 18.57 -15.13 13.03
CA PRO A 173 19.71 -15.98 13.34
C PRO A 173 19.65 -17.28 12.52
N SER A 174 20.07 -17.24 11.25
CA SER A 174 20.32 -18.47 10.49
C SER A 174 21.34 -18.28 9.37
N LYS A 175 22.47 -18.99 9.55
CA LYS A 175 23.57 -19.28 8.62
C LYS A 175 24.42 -18.08 8.20
N LYS A 176 25.72 -18.35 8.08
CA LYS A 176 26.75 -17.39 7.66
C LYS A 176 26.24 -16.58 6.46
N GLN A 177 26.54 -15.28 6.50
CA GLN A 177 26.20 -14.24 5.54
C GLN A 177 26.78 -14.54 4.14
N ASP A 178 26.34 -15.63 3.52
CA ASP A 178 26.64 -15.98 2.14
C ASP A 178 25.50 -15.38 1.30
N VAL A 179 25.85 -14.36 0.51
CA VAL A 179 24.93 -13.76 -0.49
C VAL A 179 24.29 -14.88 -1.31
N PRO A 180 22.97 -14.85 -1.57
CA PRO A 180 22.29 -15.88 -2.34
C PRO A 180 22.99 -16.15 -3.68
N GLN A 181 22.98 -17.42 -4.09
CA GLN A 181 23.57 -17.84 -5.36
C GLN A 181 22.50 -18.40 -6.29
N TRP A 182 22.65 -18.14 -7.59
CA TRP A 182 21.90 -18.79 -8.64
C TRP A 182 22.35 -20.26 -8.77
N ASN A 183 21.40 -21.15 -9.03
CA ASN A 183 21.67 -22.57 -9.21
C ASN A 183 22.11 -22.84 -10.67
N PRO A 184 23.36 -23.29 -10.92
CA PRO A 184 23.83 -23.59 -12.28
C PRO A 184 23.05 -24.71 -12.96
N HIS A 185 22.49 -25.65 -12.18
CA HIS A 185 21.71 -26.77 -12.69
C HIS A 185 20.26 -26.39 -13.02
N ALA A 186 19.75 -25.30 -12.44
CA ALA A 186 18.44 -24.73 -12.72
C ALA A 186 18.56 -23.39 -13.47
N CYS A 187 19.51 -23.30 -14.39
CA CYS A 187 19.78 -22.13 -15.21
C CYS A 187 19.74 -22.50 -16.70
N SER A 188 19.05 -21.69 -17.52
CA SER A 188 19.07 -21.88 -18.98
C SER A 188 20.45 -21.61 -19.58
N LEU A 189 20.83 -22.30 -20.66
CA LEU A 189 22.13 -22.13 -21.36
C LEU A 189 22.35 -20.72 -21.95
N SER A 190 21.27 -19.98 -22.12
CA SER A 190 21.20 -18.61 -22.60
C SER A 190 21.57 -17.56 -21.54
N LEU A 191 21.57 -17.96 -20.27
CA LEU A 191 21.91 -17.13 -19.13
C LEU A 191 23.32 -17.48 -18.66
N VAL A 192 24.15 -16.46 -18.48
CA VAL A 192 25.51 -16.61 -18.00
C VAL A 192 25.53 -16.20 -16.54
N LEU A 193 25.99 -17.11 -15.69
CA LEU A 193 26.23 -16.84 -14.27
C LEU A 193 27.65 -16.30 -14.10
N LEU A 194 27.77 -15.19 -13.36
CA LEU A 194 29.02 -14.47 -13.09
C LEU A 194 29.17 -14.27 -11.59
N ASN A 195 30.36 -13.83 -11.15
CA ASN A 195 30.64 -13.45 -9.76
C ASN A 195 30.22 -14.54 -8.76
N ASN A 196 30.78 -15.75 -8.93
CA ASN A 196 30.44 -16.90 -8.09
C ASN A 196 28.93 -17.19 -8.02
N ASN A 197 28.27 -17.14 -9.18
CA ASN A 197 26.82 -17.34 -9.35
C ASN A 197 25.93 -16.29 -8.66
N GLN A 198 26.43 -15.10 -8.32
CA GLN A 198 25.59 -14.03 -7.74
C GLN A 198 24.97 -13.14 -8.82
N THR A 199 25.58 -13.08 -9.99
CA THR A 199 25.13 -12.25 -11.11
C THR A 199 24.60 -13.15 -12.22
N VAL A 200 23.42 -12.83 -12.74
CA VAL A 200 22.84 -13.46 -13.93
C VAL A 200 22.79 -12.43 -15.06
N ARG A 201 23.28 -12.83 -16.24
CA ARG A 201 23.26 -12.00 -17.45
C ARG A 201 22.68 -12.76 -18.62
N ARG A 202 21.81 -12.10 -19.40
CA ARG A 202 21.34 -12.66 -20.66
C ARG A 202 22.40 -12.53 -21.77
N SER A 203 22.85 -13.66 -22.30
CA SER A 203 23.78 -13.71 -23.44
C SER A 203 23.16 -13.09 -24.70
N THR A 204 24.00 -12.50 -25.55
CA THR A 204 23.63 -11.77 -26.78
C THR A 204 23.49 -12.68 -28.00
N GLY A 205 23.79 -13.98 -27.86
CA GLY A 205 23.70 -14.96 -28.92
C GLY A 205 22.26 -15.38 -29.27
N PRO A 206 22.05 -16.04 -30.42
CA PRO A 206 20.74 -16.51 -30.85
C PRO A 206 20.14 -17.46 -29.80
N ALA A 207 18.95 -17.10 -29.32
CA ALA A 207 18.23 -17.88 -28.34
C ALA A 207 17.48 -19.03 -29.01
N ARG A 208 17.63 -20.26 -28.51
CA ARG A 208 16.77 -21.39 -28.92
C ARG A 208 15.35 -21.25 -28.40
N CYS A 209 15.16 -20.50 -27.31
CA CYS A 209 13.88 -20.29 -26.64
C CYS A 209 13.71 -18.81 -26.29
N MET A 210 12.50 -18.27 -26.45
CA MET A 210 12.21 -16.87 -26.12
C MET A 210 12.30 -16.61 -24.62
N SER A 211 11.83 -17.55 -23.79
CA SER A 211 11.89 -17.48 -22.32
C SER A 211 13.11 -18.20 -21.79
N ASN A 212 13.86 -17.55 -20.91
CA ASN A 212 15.09 -18.07 -20.33
C ASN A 212 15.08 -17.73 -18.85
N SER A 213 15.10 -18.75 -17.99
CA SER A 213 14.91 -18.58 -16.56
C SER A 213 16.04 -19.20 -15.74
N VAL A 214 16.20 -18.69 -14.52
CA VAL A 214 17.11 -19.22 -13.51
C VAL A 214 16.43 -19.24 -12.15
N LEU A 215 16.76 -20.26 -11.35
CA LEU A 215 16.32 -20.41 -9.96
C LEU A 215 17.50 -20.26 -9.01
N GLY A 216 17.25 -19.75 -7.80
CA GLY A 216 18.22 -19.70 -6.70
C GLY A 216 18.57 -21.10 -6.18
N MET A 217 19.72 -21.20 -5.51
CA MET A 217 20.23 -22.45 -4.93
C MET A 217 19.48 -22.85 -3.66
N GLU A 218 19.12 -21.88 -2.83
CA GLU A 218 18.40 -22.09 -1.57
C GLU A 218 17.06 -21.35 -1.57
N SER A 219 16.13 -21.85 -0.76
CA SER A 219 14.86 -21.16 -0.52
C SER A 219 15.06 -20.00 0.43
N VAL A 220 14.42 -18.87 0.16
CA VAL A 220 14.58 -17.65 0.96
C VAL A 220 13.23 -16.99 1.19
N ASP A 221 13.10 -16.32 2.33
CA ASP A 221 11.96 -15.43 2.59
C ASP A 221 12.22 -14.02 2.05
N VAL A 222 13.47 -13.58 1.98
CA VAL A 222 13.85 -12.26 1.47
C VAL A 222 15.09 -12.35 0.60
N PHE A 223 15.09 -11.61 -0.51
CA PHE A 223 16.32 -11.34 -1.27
C PHE A 223 16.21 -10.02 -2.03
N SER A 224 17.36 -9.42 -2.34
CA SER A 224 17.44 -8.19 -3.12
C SER A 224 18.31 -8.39 -4.36
N ILE A 225 17.87 -7.81 -5.48
CA ILE A 225 18.59 -7.82 -6.75
C ILE A 225 18.74 -6.39 -7.24
N ARG A 226 19.96 -6.02 -7.65
CA ARG A 226 20.24 -4.77 -8.36
C ARG A 226 20.17 -4.99 -9.87
N LEU A 227 19.53 -4.04 -10.55
CA LEU A 227 19.41 -4.00 -12.00
C LEU A 227 20.66 -3.35 -12.62
N ASP A 228 21.79 -4.06 -12.67
CA ASP A 228 23.06 -3.49 -13.15
C ASP A 228 22.99 -2.99 -14.60
N VAL A 229 22.36 -3.78 -15.48
CA VAL A 229 22.10 -3.40 -16.86
C VAL A 229 20.65 -3.72 -17.16
N PHE A 230 19.84 -2.67 -17.31
CA PHE A 230 18.43 -2.80 -17.63
C PHE A 230 18.00 -1.75 -18.66
N PRO A 231 17.61 -2.16 -19.88
CA PRO A 231 17.19 -1.21 -20.90
C PRO A 231 15.74 -0.80 -20.68
N SER A 232 15.56 0.37 -20.06
CA SER A 232 14.25 1.00 -19.87
C SER A 232 13.68 1.58 -21.18
N THR A 233 14.52 1.86 -22.18
CA THR A 233 14.13 2.35 -23.51
C THR A 233 14.54 1.38 -24.62
N GLY A 234 13.59 0.88 -25.43
CA GLY A 234 13.86 -0.03 -26.55
C GLY A 234 12.89 -1.22 -26.64
N ASN A 235 13.14 -2.14 -27.59
CA ASN A 235 12.28 -3.25 -28.03
C ASN A 235 11.19 -3.67 -27.01
N VAL A 236 9.93 -3.35 -27.34
CA VAL A 236 8.74 -3.51 -26.49
C VAL A 236 8.48 -4.98 -26.10
N LEU A 237 9.03 -5.94 -26.87
CA LEU A 237 8.73 -7.36 -26.73
C LEU A 237 9.51 -8.08 -25.63
N GLY A 238 10.68 -7.58 -25.24
CA GLY A 238 11.46 -8.24 -24.21
C GLY A 238 11.07 -7.75 -22.81
N LYS A 239 10.96 -8.71 -21.89
CA LYS A 239 10.49 -8.55 -20.52
C LYS A 239 11.49 -9.19 -19.56
N VAL A 240 11.56 -8.64 -18.36
CA VAL A 240 12.33 -9.21 -17.25
C VAL A 240 11.39 -9.34 -16.08
N PHE A 241 11.33 -10.54 -15.51
CA PHE A 241 10.51 -10.89 -14.38
C PHE A 241 11.41 -11.30 -13.22
N VAL A 242 11.10 -10.80 -12.04
CA VAL A 242 11.78 -11.13 -10.78
C VAL A 242 10.73 -11.59 -9.78
N GLY A 243 11.03 -12.63 -9.01
CA GLY A 243 10.03 -13.18 -8.10
C GLY A 243 10.50 -14.39 -7.32
N LEU A 244 9.52 -15.13 -6.81
CA LEU A 244 9.69 -16.36 -6.05
C LEU A 244 9.00 -17.52 -6.76
N ALA A 245 9.66 -18.66 -6.88
CA ALA A 245 9.08 -19.84 -7.52
C ALA A 245 9.42 -21.12 -6.77
N PRO A 246 8.52 -22.12 -6.77
CA PRO A 246 8.84 -23.45 -6.28
C PRO A 246 9.79 -24.15 -7.25
N SER A 247 10.62 -25.07 -6.75
CA SER A 247 11.48 -25.90 -7.62
C SER A 247 10.67 -26.90 -8.45
N LYS A 248 9.56 -27.42 -7.90
CA LYS A 248 8.66 -28.34 -8.58
C LYS A 248 7.85 -27.59 -9.65
N GLY A 249 7.98 -28.02 -10.90
CA GLY A 249 7.26 -27.44 -12.05
C GLY A 249 7.94 -26.23 -12.68
N PHE A 250 9.05 -25.74 -12.11
CA PHE A 250 9.85 -24.68 -12.73
C PHE A 250 10.59 -25.19 -13.97
N GLY A 251 10.47 -24.46 -15.08
CA GLY A 251 11.14 -24.80 -16.33
C GLY A 251 12.11 -23.72 -16.78
N THR A 252 13.39 -24.05 -16.96
CA THR A 252 14.43 -23.08 -17.38
C THR A 252 14.20 -22.48 -18.77
N TYR A 253 13.44 -23.16 -19.63
CA TYR A 253 13.05 -22.70 -20.97
C TYR A 253 11.53 -22.42 -21.11
N SER A 254 10.79 -22.59 -20.02
CA SER A 254 9.34 -22.38 -20.00
C SER A 254 8.98 -20.92 -19.71
N TYR A 255 7.75 -20.54 -20.03
CA TYR A 255 7.21 -19.25 -19.61
C TYR A 255 6.63 -19.38 -18.19
N ASN A 256 7.50 -19.28 -17.19
CA ASN A 256 7.14 -19.42 -15.78
C ASN A 256 6.20 -18.33 -15.22
N PRO A 257 6.19 -17.06 -15.68
CA PRO A 257 5.38 -16.01 -15.06
C PRO A 257 3.88 -16.31 -14.92
N THR A 258 3.32 -17.16 -15.78
CA THR A 258 1.91 -17.59 -15.70
C THR A 258 1.75 -19.07 -15.34
N GLY A 259 2.86 -19.81 -15.16
CA GLY A 259 2.85 -21.26 -15.04
C GLY A 259 3.46 -21.79 -13.74
N CYS A 260 4.42 -21.07 -13.14
CA CYS A 260 5.12 -21.53 -11.95
C CYS A 260 5.80 -20.36 -11.22
N GLY A 261 5.31 -20.02 -10.02
CA GLY A 261 5.82 -18.94 -9.18
C GLY A 261 5.03 -17.63 -9.26
N TYR A 262 5.57 -16.59 -8.64
CA TYR A 262 4.97 -15.28 -8.43
C TYR A 262 6.00 -14.20 -8.74
N TYR A 263 5.67 -13.31 -9.67
CA TYR A 263 6.64 -12.39 -10.27
C TYR A 263 6.10 -10.97 -10.43
N ILE A 264 7.02 -10.03 -10.41
CA ILE A 264 6.83 -8.67 -10.94
C ILE A 264 7.58 -8.55 -12.28
N GLU A 265 6.91 -7.96 -13.27
CA GLU A 265 7.49 -7.55 -14.54
C GLU A 265 8.05 -6.13 -14.39
N LEU A 266 9.34 -5.98 -14.65
CA LEU A 266 10.08 -4.78 -14.24
C LEU A 266 9.84 -3.55 -15.12
N ARG A 267 9.45 -3.69 -16.39
CA ARG A 267 9.27 -2.51 -17.25
C ARG A 267 8.01 -1.72 -16.90
N HIS A 268 6.92 -2.42 -16.63
CA HIS A 268 5.61 -1.79 -16.36
C HIS A 268 5.16 -1.94 -14.92
N GLY A 269 5.93 -2.64 -14.07
CA GLY A 269 5.56 -2.89 -12.68
C GLY A 269 4.27 -3.70 -12.57
N THR A 270 4.10 -4.72 -13.42
CA THR A 270 2.89 -5.55 -13.46
C THR A 270 3.12 -6.91 -12.83
N LEU A 271 2.12 -7.45 -12.13
CA LEU A 271 2.19 -8.74 -11.46
C LEU A 271 1.76 -9.90 -12.36
N HIS A 272 2.46 -11.02 -12.23
CA HIS A 272 2.18 -12.28 -12.92
C HIS A 272 2.39 -13.45 -11.96
N GLY A 273 1.43 -14.34 -11.82
CA GLY A 273 1.50 -15.43 -10.85
C GLY A 273 0.82 -16.70 -11.32
N GLN A 274 1.24 -17.82 -10.73
CA GLN A 274 0.63 -19.14 -10.92
C GLN A 274 -0.83 -19.23 -10.39
N ASP A 275 -1.27 -18.23 -9.62
CA ASP A 275 -2.65 -18.04 -9.15
C ASP A 275 -3.59 -17.51 -10.25
N GLY A 276 -3.09 -17.32 -11.47
CA GLY A 276 -3.83 -16.74 -12.59
C GLY A 276 -3.74 -15.22 -12.67
N THR A 277 -3.00 -14.56 -11.77
CA THR A 277 -2.70 -13.13 -11.89
C THR A 277 -1.90 -12.89 -13.16
N TRP A 278 -2.40 -12.01 -14.04
CA TRP A 278 -1.74 -11.66 -15.30
C TRP A 278 -1.81 -10.16 -15.52
N GLY A 279 -0.65 -9.50 -15.60
CA GLY A 279 -0.53 -8.12 -16.07
C GLY A 279 -1.23 -7.10 -15.16
N LYS A 280 -1.48 -7.46 -13.89
CA LYS A 280 -2.13 -6.58 -12.91
C LYS A 280 -1.19 -5.41 -12.60
N PRO A 281 -1.59 -4.13 -12.81
CA PRO A 281 -0.78 -2.99 -12.44
C PRO A 281 -0.52 -2.99 -10.93
N TYR A 282 0.73 -2.71 -10.54
CA TYR A 282 1.13 -2.76 -9.13
C TYR A 282 2.10 -1.65 -8.74
N ALA A 283 3.10 -1.34 -9.59
CA ALA A 283 4.03 -0.25 -9.35
C ALA A 283 4.39 0.48 -10.64
N SER A 284 5.14 1.58 -10.52
CA SER A 284 5.83 2.17 -11.66
C SER A 284 6.94 1.23 -12.16
N GLY A 285 7.35 1.42 -13.41
CA GLY A 285 8.48 0.68 -13.99
C GLY A 285 9.78 0.91 -13.23
N PHE A 286 10.72 -0.01 -13.42
CA PHE A 286 12.07 0.04 -12.84
C PHE A 286 13.09 0.48 -13.88
N ASP A 287 14.19 1.06 -13.42
CA ASP A 287 15.29 1.57 -14.24
C ASP A 287 16.62 0.91 -13.88
N ALA A 288 17.63 1.06 -14.75
CA ALA A 288 18.98 0.61 -14.45
C ALA A 288 19.51 1.27 -13.17
N GLY A 289 20.10 0.47 -12.29
CA GLY A 289 20.57 0.88 -10.96
C GLY A 289 19.56 0.64 -9.84
N ASP A 290 18.27 0.45 -10.14
CA ASP A 290 17.27 0.17 -9.11
C ASP A 290 17.53 -1.18 -8.43
N ILE A 291 17.08 -1.29 -7.18
CA ILE A 291 17.08 -2.50 -6.38
C ILE A 291 15.64 -2.98 -6.23
N VAL A 292 15.42 -4.25 -6.57
CA VAL A 292 14.17 -4.96 -6.35
C VAL A 292 14.36 -5.90 -5.17
N THR A 293 13.61 -5.68 -4.09
CA THR A 293 13.55 -6.62 -2.97
C THR A 293 12.27 -7.43 -3.06
N VAL A 294 12.37 -8.74 -2.89
CA VAL A 294 11.21 -9.64 -2.82
C VAL A 294 11.15 -10.21 -1.42
N ARG A 295 9.96 -10.14 -0.79
CA ARG A 295 9.75 -10.58 0.59
C ARG A 295 8.51 -11.46 0.70
N ARG A 296 8.66 -12.58 1.39
CA ARG A 296 7.57 -13.47 1.82
C ARG A 296 7.40 -13.31 3.33
N CYS A 297 6.24 -12.84 3.77
CA CYS A 297 5.92 -12.73 5.19
C CYS A 297 4.42 -12.91 5.41
N GLY A 298 4.04 -13.61 6.49
CA GLY A 298 2.63 -13.75 6.88
C GLY A 298 1.73 -14.31 5.77
N GLY A 299 2.23 -15.29 5.00
CA GLY A 299 1.49 -15.87 3.88
C GLY A 299 1.29 -14.92 2.69
N ARG A 300 2.07 -13.84 2.58
CA ARG A 300 1.99 -12.88 1.47
C ARG A 300 3.34 -12.65 0.84
N ILE A 301 3.32 -12.30 -0.45
CA ILE A 301 4.50 -11.84 -1.18
C ILE A 301 4.39 -10.34 -1.41
N HIS A 302 5.48 -9.65 -1.13
CA HIS A 302 5.67 -8.21 -1.21
C HIS A 302 6.87 -7.91 -2.10
N PHE A 303 6.82 -6.77 -2.79
CA PHE A 303 7.96 -6.25 -3.53
C PHE A 303 8.30 -4.85 -3.03
N GLU A 304 9.58 -4.53 -3.09
CA GLU A 304 10.09 -3.20 -2.77
C GLU A 304 10.94 -2.69 -3.94
N LYS A 305 10.84 -1.39 -4.19
CA LYS A 305 11.70 -0.68 -5.14
C LYS A 305 12.59 0.27 -4.36
N ASN A 306 13.91 0.08 -4.39
CA ASN A 306 14.88 0.90 -3.67
C ASN A 306 14.51 1.07 -2.18
N ASP A 307 14.17 -0.05 -1.52
CA ASP A 307 13.71 -0.13 -0.12
C ASP A 307 12.32 0.53 0.15
N GLN A 308 11.58 0.93 -0.89
CA GLN A 308 10.19 1.38 -0.78
C GLN A 308 9.22 0.20 -0.95
N GLU A 309 8.46 -0.13 0.09
CA GLU A 309 7.38 -1.13 0.04
C GLU A 309 6.27 -0.70 -0.94
N LEU A 310 5.95 -1.59 -1.88
CA LEU A 310 4.94 -1.36 -2.92
C LEU A 310 3.57 -1.98 -2.57
N GLY A 311 3.47 -2.67 -1.42
CA GLY A 311 2.25 -3.26 -0.89
C GLY A 311 2.15 -4.76 -1.13
N ALA A 312 1.09 -5.39 -0.64
CA ALA A 312 0.90 -6.83 -0.83
C ALA A 312 0.62 -7.17 -2.31
N ALA A 313 1.50 -7.96 -2.93
CA ALA A 313 1.38 -8.36 -4.32
C ALA A 313 0.55 -9.64 -4.48
N PHE A 314 0.84 -10.66 -3.67
CA PHE A 314 0.18 -11.97 -3.72
C PHE A 314 -0.18 -12.45 -2.32
N ALA A 315 -1.28 -13.20 -2.22
CA ALA A 315 -1.63 -13.98 -1.05
C ALA A 315 -1.34 -15.46 -1.36
N LEU A 316 -0.63 -16.12 -0.47
CA LEU A 316 -0.35 -17.55 -0.52
C LEU A 316 -1.39 -18.28 0.33
N ASP A 317 -1.81 -19.46 -0.12
CA ASP A 317 -2.68 -20.31 0.68
C ASP A 317 -1.95 -20.73 1.97
N GLU A 318 -2.61 -20.61 3.13
CA GLU A 318 -2.05 -20.92 4.45
C GLU A 318 -1.60 -22.39 4.59
N SER A 319 -2.04 -23.27 3.69
CA SER A 319 -1.66 -24.68 3.61
C SER A 319 -0.38 -24.94 2.79
N SER A 320 0.13 -23.93 2.08
CA SER A 320 1.28 -24.04 1.19
C SER A 320 2.56 -23.63 1.91
N ASP A 321 3.16 -24.56 2.65
CA ASP A 321 4.53 -24.41 3.18
C ASP A 321 5.59 -24.74 2.10
N ALA A 322 5.28 -24.46 0.84
CA ALA A 322 6.18 -24.75 -0.26
C ALA A 322 7.45 -23.90 -0.14
N ALA A 323 8.61 -24.55 -0.22
CA ALA A 323 9.89 -23.87 -0.32
C ALA A 323 9.94 -23.05 -1.62
N LEU A 324 10.06 -21.73 -1.48
CA LEU A 324 10.14 -20.79 -2.60
C LEU A 324 11.58 -20.29 -2.74
N PHE A 325 12.05 -20.26 -3.99
CA PHE A 325 13.40 -19.90 -4.36
C PHE A 325 13.39 -18.60 -5.15
N PRO A 326 14.44 -17.78 -5.07
CA PRO A 326 14.61 -16.63 -5.95
C PRO A 326 14.49 -17.08 -7.41
N ALA A 327 13.72 -16.36 -8.21
CA ALA A 327 13.47 -16.74 -9.59
C ALA A 327 13.56 -15.51 -10.49
N VAL A 328 14.24 -15.69 -11.63
CA VAL A 328 14.33 -14.67 -12.67
C VAL A 328 13.96 -15.30 -14.01
N CYS A 329 13.12 -14.61 -14.77
CA CYS A 329 12.76 -14.98 -16.13
C CYS A 329 13.04 -13.81 -17.07
N MET A 330 13.85 -14.04 -18.10
CA MET A 330 14.26 -13.03 -19.08
C MET A 330 13.87 -13.46 -20.50
N THR A 331 13.21 -12.55 -21.22
CA THR A 331 13.06 -12.64 -22.67
C THR A 331 13.88 -11.58 -23.42
N PHE A 332 14.34 -10.54 -22.70
CA PHE A 332 15.12 -9.44 -23.25
C PHE A 332 16.64 -9.72 -23.20
N PHE A 333 17.38 -9.40 -24.27
CA PHE A 333 18.84 -9.56 -24.35
C PHE A 333 19.59 -8.49 -23.56
N HIS A 334 20.80 -8.77 -23.06
CA HIS A 334 21.66 -7.80 -22.35
C HIS A 334 21.20 -7.36 -20.95
N ALA A 335 20.09 -7.88 -20.40
CA ALA A 335 19.75 -7.65 -19.01
C ALA A 335 20.79 -8.32 -18.07
N THR A 336 21.29 -7.58 -17.09
CA THR A 336 22.23 -8.05 -16.07
C THR A 336 21.70 -7.71 -14.70
N LEU A 337 21.55 -8.74 -13.86
CA LEU A 337 20.98 -8.66 -12.52
C LEU A 337 21.94 -9.28 -11.52
N THR A 338 22.16 -8.64 -10.38
CA THR A 338 23.09 -9.13 -9.35
C THR A 338 22.42 -9.15 -7.99
N PHE A 339 22.57 -10.26 -7.27
CA PHE A 339 22.19 -10.30 -5.85
C PHE A 339 22.98 -9.25 -5.08
N VAL A 340 22.28 -8.50 -4.24
CA VAL A 340 22.92 -7.56 -3.32
C VAL A 340 22.93 -8.21 -1.94
N PRO A 341 24.06 -8.16 -1.20
CA PRO A 341 24.06 -8.52 0.20
C PRO A 341 22.95 -7.76 0.96
N GLY A 342 22.37 -8.41 1.97
CA GLY A 342 21.76 -7.65 3.06
C GLY A 342 22.81 -6.68 3.62
N PRO A 343 22.43 -5.49 4.12
CA PRO A 343 23.40 -4.55 4.64
C PRO A 343 24.31 -5.23 5.67
N ASP A 344 25.62 -4.97 5.59
CA ASP A 344 26.59 -5.41 6.58
C ASP A 344 26.22 -4.78 7.92
N VAL A 345 25.65 -5.58 8.82
CA VAL A 345 25.55 -5.25 10.24
C VAL A 345 26.95 -5.40 10.83
N GLY A 346 27.79 -4.39 10.61
CA GLY A 346 29.03 -4.12 11.36
C GLY A 346 30.17 -5.14 11.26
N GLN A 347 31.31 -4.69 10.75
CA GLN A 347 32.54 -4.84 11.53
C GLN A 347 32.84 -3.50 12.18
N ALA A 348 33.03 -3.58 13.50
CA ALA A 348 33.14 -2.49 14.47
C ALA A 348 34.22 -1.45 14.19
#